data_AF-A0A9W6P9F8-F1
#
_entry.id   AF-A0A9W6P9F8-F1
#
_cell.length_a   1.000
_cell.length_b   1.000
_cell.length_c   1.000
_cell.angle_alpha   90.00
_cell.angle_beta   90.00
_cell.angle_gamma   90.00
#
_symmetry.space_group_name_H-M   'P 1'
#
loop_
_entity.id
_entity.type
_entity.pdbx_description
1 polymer ?
#
loop_
_entity_poly.entity_id
_entity_poly.type
_entity_poly.pdbx_seq_one_letter_code
_entity_poly.pdbx_strand_id
1 'polypeptide(L)'
;MTAVNPARPEPDRLKPMGVENVSLSVEDITTLHAEVFGKVPDKQGRSSLLDRYDPGTTQWLIAEFGDGRIVGACPGKEWRLSSTGPEPLPRFSAPHPGAWHRTSDKDDTDAWRLLEAVVFSANAQIRVGEGARAAWLLRDGDLDALVEKPWLAPRDRSFLLAGYPGNPNRSGRPDRPGQKHRWVSHDDVTFTIAEELSGATVVHPVRWEKPCPASTGKPPQGSWLSVREYWGQDETTGEVVVAAHRLTGYHVGDDPHPEGDTK
;
A
#
# COMPACT_ATOMS: atom_id res chain seq x y z
N MET A 1 36.89 -22.91 -19.01
CA MET A 1 36.30 -22.70 -17.68
C MET A 1 35.03 -21.89 -17.86
N THR A 2 33.91 -22.57 -18.02
CA THR A 2 32.59 -21.93 -18.16
C THR A 2 32.14 -21.56 -16.76
N ALA A 3 31.96 -20.27 -16.49
CA ALA A 3 31.42 -19.81 -15.22
C ALA A 3 30.03 -20.41 -15.03
N VAL A 4 29.88 -21.26 -14.02
CA VAL A 4 28.59 -21.74 -13.57
C VAL A 4 27.88 -20.51 -12.99
N ASN A 5 26.88 -20.03 -13.71
CA ASN A 5 25.97 -19.01 -13.21
C ASN A 5 25.28 -19.60 -11.98
N PRO A 6 25.49 -19.10 -10.74
CA PRO A 6 24.80 -19.65 -9.59
C PRO A 6 23.31 -19.46 -9.84
N ALA A 7 22.58 -20.57 -9.93
CA ALA A 7 21.15 -20.56 -10.16
C ALA A 7 20.51 -19.65 -9.11
N ARG A 8 19.73 -18.67 -9.58
CA ARG A 8 18.88 -17.84 -8.74
C ARG A 8 18.09 -18.80 -7.82
N PRO A 9 18.14 -18.64 -6.48
CA PRO A 9 17.42 -19.55 -5.59
C PRO A 9 15.94 -19.57 -5.98
N GLU A 10 15.38 -20.78 -6.10
CA GLU A 10 13.96 -20.92 -6.43
C GLU A 10 13.09 -20.26 -5.36
N PRO A 11 12.03 -19.52 -5.74
CA PRO A 11 11.26 -18.67 -4.83
C PRO A 11 10.66 -19.41 -3.63
N ASP A 12 10.43 -20.73 -3.73
CA ASP A 12 9.87 -21.54 -2.65
C ASP A 12 10.88 -21.87 -1.53
N ARG A 13 12.16 -21.54 -1.69
CA ARG A 13 13.21 -21.84 -0.70
C ARG A 13 13.39 -20.74 0.36
N LEU A 14 12.90 -19.53 0.09
CA LEU A 14 13.10 -18.37 0.96
C LEU A 14 11.84 -18.12 1.78
N LYS A 15 11.75 -18.77 2.94
CA LYS A 15 10.66 -18.51 3.89
C LYS A 15 10.94 -17.26 4.70
N PRO A 16 10.05 -16.24 4.70
CA PRO A 16 10.21 -15.08 5.55
C PRO A 16 10.06 -15.49 7.02
N MET A 17 10.98 -15.03 7.86
CA MET A 17 10.99 -15.27 9.30
C MET A 17 10.28 -14.14 10.04
N GLY A 18 9.59 -14.46 11.14
CA GLY A 18 8.91 -13.48 11.98
C GLY A 18 7.62 -12.91 11.40
N VAL A 19 7.08 -13.52 10.33
CA VAL A 19 5.79 -13.17 9.73
C VAL A 19 4.84 -14.35 9.80
N GLU A 20 3.60 -14.08 10.15
CA GLU A 20 2.49 -14.98 9.92
C GLU A 20 1.80 -14.60 8.61
N ASN A 21 1.55 -15.59 7.76
CA ASN A 21 0.83 -15.44 6.51
C ASN A 21 -0.35 -16.42 6.50
N VAL A 22 -1.56 -15.89 6.65
CA VAL A 22 -2.78 -16.69 6.82
C VAL A 22 -3.68 -16.49 5.61
N SER A 23 -4.09 -17.59 4.97
CA SER A 23 -5.09 -17.53 3.89
C SER A 23 -6.45 -17.18 4.48
N LEU A 24 -7.14 -16.24 3.84
CA LEU A 24 -8.48 -15.80 4.24
C LEU A 24 -9.56 -16.64 3.55
N SER A 25 -10.70 -16.80 4.24
CA SER A 25 -11.86 -17.48 3.67
C SER A 25 -12.59 -16.60 2.64
N VAL A 26 -13.45 -17.21 1.83
CA VAL A 26 -14.32 -16.45 0.91
C VAL A 26 -15.23 -15.48 1.66
N GLU A 27 -15.67 -15.84 2.87
CA GLU A 27 -16.48 -14.99 3.74
C GLU A 27 -15.70 -13.76 4.23
N ASP A 28 -14.44 -13.95 4.62
CA ASP A 28 -13.54 -12.86 5.00
C ASP A 28 -13.30 -11.89 3.84
N ILE A 29 -13.07 -12.43 2.63
CA ILE A 29 -12.87 -11.62 1.42
C ILE A 29 -14.13 -10.82 1.08
N THR A 30 -15.30 -11.46 1.14
CA THR A 30 -16.58 -10.82 0.87
C THR A 30 -16.86 -9.72 1.89
N THR A 31 -16.58 -9.97 3.17
CA THR A 31 -16.73 -9.01 4.26
C THR A 31 -15.80 -7.82 4.05
N LEU A 32 -14.51 -8.06 3.79
CA LEU A 32 -13.53 -7.02 3.52
C LEU A 32 -13.95 -6.15 2.33
N HIS A 33 -14.41 -6.77 1.24
CA HIS A 33 -14.89 -6.03 0.06
C HIS A 33 -16.10 -5.16 0.40
N ALA A 34 -17.05 -5.66 1.20
CA ALA A 34 -18.20 -4.88 1.65
C ALA A 34 -17.80 -3.72 2.59
N GLU A 35 -16.87 -3.96 3.52
CA GLU A 35 -16.35 -2.96 4.44
C GLU A 35 -15.63 -1.83 3.67
N VAL A 36 -14.76 -2.16 2.72
CA VAL A 36 -13.96 -1.17 1.98
C VAL A 36 -14.76 -0.47 0.89
N PHE A 37 -15.50 -1.22 0.06
CA PHE A 37 -16.16 -0.74 -1.16
C PHE A 37 -17.70 -0.76 -1.07
N GLY A 38 -18.28 -0.96 0.11
CA GLY A 38 -19.73 -0.94 0.28
C GLY A 38 -20.35 0.39 -0.14
N LYS A 39 -21.44 0.35 -0.91
CA LYS A 39 -22.20 1.54 -1.31
C LYS A 39 -23.22 2.02 -0.29
N VAL A 40 -23.62 1.14 0.63
CA VAL A 40 -24.57 1.46 1.70
C VAL A 40 -23.76 2.01 2.87
N PRO A 41 -24.02 3.23 3.36
CA PRO A 41 -23.28 3.82 4.48
C PRO A 41 -23.18 2.92 5.72
N ASP A 42 -24.18 2.07 5.96
CA ASP A 42 -24.19 1.12 7.08
C ASP A 42 -23.33 -0.15 6.84
N LYS A 43 -22.84 -0.34 5.61
CA LYS A 43 -22.01 -1.48 5.19
C LYS A 43 -20.58 -1.09 4.86
N GLN A 44 -20.34 0.15 4.42
CA GLN A 44 -18.98 0.66 4.31
C GLN A 44 -18.46 0.98 5.71
N GLY A 45 -17.31 0.42 6.03
CA GLY A 45 -16.73 0.58 7.34
C GLY A 45 -15.27 0.18 7.35
N ARG A 46 -14.61 0.61 8.42
CA ARG A 46 -13.30 0.13 8.79
C ARG A 46 -13.21 -1.39 8.73
N SER A 47 -12.09 -1.93 8.25
CA SER A 47 -11.92 -3.37 8.18
C SER A 47 -11.88 -3.98 9.58
N SER A 48 -12.86 -4.83 9.89
CA SER A 48 -12.93 -5.52 11.18
C SER A 48 -11.81 -6.56 11.35
N LEU A 49 -11.29 -7.11 10.25
CA LEU A 49 -10.16 -8.04 10.27
C LEU A 49 -8.87 -7.34 10.71
N LEU A 50 -8.55 -6.20 10.11
CA LEU A 50 -7.37 -5.42 10.52
C LEU A 50 -7.53 -4.85 11.93
N ASP A 51 -8.75 -4.49 12.32
CA ASP A 51 -9.01 -3.94 13.66
C ASP A 51 -8.74 -4.90 14.82
N ARG A 52 -8.77 -6.22 14.56
CA ARG A 52 -8.37 -7.22 15.55
C ARG A 52 -6.89 -7.09 15.95
N TYR A 53 -6.06 -6.55 15.06
CA TYR A 53 -4.61 -6.46 15.23
C TYR A 53 -4.12 -5.04 15.48
N ASP A 54 -4.89 -4.03 15.07
CA ASP A 54 -4.48 -2.64 15.15
C ASP A 54 -5.67 -1.70 15.38
N PRO A 55 -6.34 -1.81 16.54
CA PRO A 55 -7.57 -1.10 16.81
C PRO A 55 -7.37 0.41 16.81
N GLY A 56 -8.18 1.11 16.03
CA GLY A 56 -8.23 2.58 16.02
C GLY A 56 -7.06 3.29 15.33
N THR A 57 -6.11 2.58 14.73
CA THR A 57 -5.05 3.19 13.90
C THR A 57 -5.52 3.43 12.47
N THR A 58 -4.93 4.36 11.73
CA THR A 58 -5.33 4.56 10.33
C THR A 58 -5.12 3.30 9.49
N GLN A 59 -6.18 2.87 8.80
CA GLN A 59 -6.08 1.86 7.75
C GLN A 59 -5.92 2.54 6.40
N TRP A 60 -5.24 1.89 5.46
CA TRP A 60 -4.91 2.40 4.14
C TRP A 60 -5.30 1.40 3.07
N LEU A 61 -5.59 1.89 1.87
CA LEU A 61 -5.96 1.10 0.72
C LEU A 61 -5.13 1.51 -0.50
N ILE A 62 -4.62 0.51 -1.20
CA ILE A 62 -4.17 0.60 -2.59
C ILE A 62 -4.83 -0.55 -3.35
N ALA A 63 -5.68 -0.25 -4.33
CA ALA A 63 -6.35 -1.26 -5.13
C ALA A 63 -6.19 -0.97 -6.62
N GLU A 64 -5.62 -1.93 -7.35
CA GLU A 64 -5.44 -1.91 -8.79
C GLU A 64 -6.59 -2.61 -9.49
N PHE A 65 -7.15 -1.94 -10.48
CA PHE A 65 -8.16 -2.46 -11.39
C PHE A 65 -7.63 -2.35 -12.82
N GLY A 66 -8.21 -3.13 -13.74
CA GLY A 66 -7.82 -3.08 -15.15
C GLY A 66 -7.94 -1.70 -15.81
N ASP A 67 -8.69 -0.77 -15.22
CA ASP A 67 -8.95 0.58 -15.71
C ASP A 67 -8.45 1.70 -14.78
N GLY A 68 -7.62 1.37 -13.78
CA GLY A 68 -6.95 2.35 -12.92
C GLY A 68 -6.79 1.90 -11.48
N ARG A 69 -6.41 2.84 -10.61
CA ARG A 69 -6.19 2.60 -9.18
C ARG A 69 -7.26 3.29 -8.33
N ILE A 70 -7.65 2.68 -7.23
CA ILE A 70 -8.35 3.33 -6.12
C ILE A 70 -7.40 3.34 -4.92
N VAL A 71 -7.21 4.51 -4.32
CA VAL A 71 -6.51 4.64 -3.05
C VAL A 71 -7.44 5.17 -1.98
N GLY A 72 -7.12 4.92 -0.72
CA GLY A 72 -7.95 5.42 0.37
C GLY A 72 -7.29 5.33 1.72
N ALA A 73 -7.94 5.95 2.69
CA ALA A 73 -7.59 5.83 4.10
C ALA A 73 -8.87 5.78 4.95
N CYS A 74 -8.78 5.11 6.09
CA CYS A 74 -9.83 5.00 7.10
C CYS A 74 -9.20 5.34 8.46
N PRO A 75 -9.03 6.64 8.78
CA PRO A 75 -8.51 7.10 10.07
C PRO A 75 -9.50 6.87 11.22
N GLY A 76 -10.80 6.85 10.92
CA GLY A 76 -11.88 6.59 11.85
C GLY A 76 -12.69 5.37 11.44
N LYS A 77 -14.02 5.53 11.42
CA LYS A 77 -14.97 4.45 11.16
C LYS A 77 -15.28 4.22 9.68
N GLU A 78 -15.03 5.23 8.85
CA GLU A 78 -15.46 5.26 7.45
C GLU A 78 -14.27 5.45 6.52
N TRP A 79 -14.33 4.79 5.37
CA TRP A 79 -13.33 4.96 4.33
C TRP A 79 -13.49 6.30 3.62
N ARG A 80 -12.36 6.93 3.31
CA ARG A 80 -12.22 8.01 2.35
C ARG A 80 -11.50 7.43 1.15
N LEU A 81 -12.19 7.33 0.02
CA LEU A 81 -11.67 6.73 -1.21
C LEU A 81 -11.51 7.78 -2.30
N SER A 82 -10.48 7.61 -3.14
CA SER A 82 -10.25 8.50 -4.28
C SER A 82 -11.36 8.39 -5.34
N SER A 83 -12.05 7.25 -5.43
CA SER A 83 -13.12 7.01 -6.41
C SER A 83 -14.47 7.64 -6.06
N THR A 84 -14.72 7.93 -4.78
CA THR A 84 -15.97 8.53 -4.29
C THR A 84 -15.75 9.87 -3.58
N GLY A 85 -14.50 10.28 -3.42
CA GLY A 85 -14.13 11.55 -2.81
C GLY A 85 -14.51 12.77 -3.66
N PRO A 86 -14.27 13.97 -3.13
CA PRO A 86 -14.59 15.22 -3.81
C PRO A 86 -13.80 15.41 -5.11
N GLU A 87 -14.36 16.21 -6.01
CA GLU A 87 -13.74 16.54 -7.29
C GLU A 87 -12.34 17.17 -7.11
N PRO A 88 -11.33 16.70 -7.86
CA PRO A 88 -11.44 15.93 -9.10
C PRO A 88 -11.00 14.47 -8.89
N LEU A 89 -10.94 13.98 -7.65
CA LEU A 89 -10.33 12.68 -7.33
C LEU A 89 -10.92 11.53 -8.15
N PRO A 90 -12.26 11.45 -8.38
CA PRO A 90 -12.84 10.37 -9.17
C PRO A 90 -12.37 10.37 -10.64
N ARG A 91 -11.92 11.50 -11.19
CA ARG A 91 -11.43 11.59 -12.58
C ARG A 91 -10.07 10.93 -12.79
N PHE A 92 -9.31 10.79 -11.71
CA PHE A 92 -7.96 10.22 -11.71
C PHE A 92 -7.89 8.87 -10.99
N SER A 93 -9.05 8.26 -10.73
CA SER A 93 -9.18 6.98 -10.03
C SER A 93 -9.94 5.99 -10.90
N ALA A 94 -9.78 4.70 -10.62
CA ALA A 94 -10.68 3.70 -11.18
C ALA A 94 -12.14 4.00 -10.73
N PRO A 95 -13.14 3.69 -11.55
CA PRO A 95 -14.54 3.73 -11.14
C PRO A 95 -14.76 2.88 -9.89
N HIS A 96 -15.55 3.40 -8.94
CA HIS A 96 -15.89 2.67 -7.73
C HIS A 96 -16.59 1.33 -8.07
N PRO A 97 -16.25 0.20 -7.42
CA PRO A 97 -16.88 -1.09 -7.69
C PRO A 97 -18.41 -1.00 -7.62
N GLY A 98 -19.06 -1.46 -8.69
CA GLY A 98 -20.50 -1.45 -8.87
C GLY A 98 -21.06 -0.14 -9.46
N ALA A 99 -20.26 0.87 -9.79
CA ALA A 99 -20.77 2.12 -10.37
C ALA A 99 -21.50 1.93 -11.72
N TRP A 100 -21.29 0.82 -12.43
CA TRP A 100 -21.73 0.62 -13.81
C TRP A 100 -23.08 -0.08 -14.01
N HIS A 101 -23.66 -0.73 -12.99
CA HIS A 101 -24.88 -1.53 -13.17
C HIS A 101 -26.06 -1.01 -12.33
N ARG A 102 -27.06 -0.48 -13.04
CA ARG A 102 -28.39 -0.06 -12.53
C ARG A 102 -29.44 -1.19 -12.61
N THR A 103 -29.06 -2.39 -13.03
CA THR A 103 -29.98 -3.50 -13.35
C THR A 103 -29.63 -4.78 -12.58
N SER A 104 -30.27 -4.92 -11.43
CA SER A 104 -30.93 -6.10 -10.84
C SER A 104 -30.29 -7.50 -10.77
N ASP A 105 -29.09 -7.78 -11.27
CA ASP A 105 -28.55 -9.16 -11.18
C ASP A 105 -27.72 -9.37 -9.92
N LYS A 106 -28.08 -10.42 -9.17
CA LYS A 106 -27.64 -10.72 -7.80
C LYS A 106 -26.16 -11.10 -7.61
N ASP A 107 -25.35 -11.10 -8.68
CA ASP A 107 -23.91 -11.38 -8.63
C ASP A 107 -23.12 -10.06 -8.72
N ASP A 108 -23.42 -9.20 -7.77
CA ASP A 108 -23.27 -7.74 -7.82
C ASP A 108 -21.90 -7.27 -7.28
N THR A 109 -20.81 -7.86 -7.79
CA THR A 109 -19.45 -7.39 -7.48
C THR A 109 -18.65 -7.20 -8.76
N ASP A 110 -18.18 -5.97 -9.00
CA ASP A 110 -17.15 -5.65 -10.01
C ASP A 110 -15.78 -6.28 -9.66
N ALA A 111 -15.75 -7.29 -8.78
CA ALA A 111 -14.55 -7.91 -8.24
C ALA A 111 -13.67 -8.51 -9.34
N TRP A 112 -14.26 -8.99 -10.45
CA TRP A 112 -13.52 -9.49 -11.61
C TRP A 112 -12.57 -8.45 -12.24
N ARG A 113 -12.80 -7.15 -12.01
CA ARG A 113 -11.92 -6.06 -12.46
C ARG A 113 -10.70 -5.86 -11.57
N LEU A 114 -10.77 -6.35 -10.33
CA LEU A 114 -9.69 -6.23 -9.36
C LEU A 114 -8.50 -7.07 -9.82
N LEU A 115 -7.35 -6.43 -9.99
CA LEU A 115 -6.08 -7.11 -10.24
C LEU A 115 -5.39 -7.44 -8.92
N GLU A 116 -5.35 -6.47 -8.00
CA GLU A 116 -4.83 -6.65 -6.65
C GLU A 116 -5.40 -5.56 -5.73
N ALA A 117 -5.68 -5.89 -4.47
CA ALA A 117 -5.85 -4.88 -3.42
C ALA A 117 -4.95 -5.16 -2.23
N VAL A 118 -4.41 -4.10 -1.64
CA VAL A 118 -3.67 -4.12 -0.40
C VAL A 118 -4.38 -3.20 0.58
N VAL A 119 -4.92 -3.78 1.65
CA VAL A 119 -5.53 -3.07 2.79
C VAL A 119 -4.62 -3.24 3.98
N PHE A 120 -4.15 -2.17 4.60
CA PHE A 120 -3.09 -2.29 5.61
C PHE A 120 -3.19 -1.26 6.73
N SER A 121 -2.57 -1.57 7.86
CA SER A 121 -2.35 -0.70 9.01
C SER A 121 -0.91 -0.86 9.50
N ALA A 122 -0.55 -0.23 10.62
CA ALA A 122 0.80 -0.34 11.18
C ALA A 122 1.16 -1.81 11.51
N ASN A 123 0.19 -2.61 11.96
CA ASN A 123 0.45 -3.96 12.49
C ASN A 123 -0.08 -5.14 11.65
N ALA A 124 -0.90 -4.90 10.62
CA ALA A 124 -1.35 -5.96 9.72
C ALA A 124 -1.57 -5.49 8.27
N GLN A 125 -1.54 -6.41 7.32
CA GLN A 125 -1.85 -6.18 5.91
C GLN A 125 -2.65 -7.33 5.34
N ILE A 126 -3.69 -7.03 4.57
CA ILE A 126 -4.41 -8.00 3.75
C ILE A 126 -4.08 -7.73 2.29
N ARG A 127 -3.59 -8.75 1.57
CA ARG A 127 -3.47 -8.73 0.11
C ARG A 127 -4.59 -9.57 -0.50
N VAL A 128 -5.35 -8.98 -1.41
CA VAL A 128 -6.42 -9.63 -2.16
C VAL A 128 -5.94 -9.76 -3.60
N GLY A 129 -5.93 -10.98 -4.12
CA GLY A 129 -5.52 -11.27 -5.49
C GLY A 129 -6.60 -10.98 -6.52
N GLU A 130 -6.27 -11.28 -7.77
CA GLU A 130 -7.12 -11.05 -8.95
C GLU A 130 -8.54 -11.62 -8.77
N GLY A 131 -9.53 -10.83 -9.17
CA GLY A 131 -10.92 -11.23 -9.11
C GLY A 131 -11.47 -11.37 -7.69
N ALA A 132 -10.72 -10.94 -6.67
CA ALA A 132 -10.95 -11.26 -5.26
C ALA A 132 -11.09 -12.78 -4.99
N ARG A 133 -10.36 -13.61 -5.76
CA ARG A 133 -10.46 -15.08 -5.66
C ARG A 133 -9.71 -15.69 -4.48
N ALA A 134 -8.69 -14.98 -3.99
CA ALA A 134 -7.87 -15.39 -2.87
C ALA A 134 -7.37 -14.16 -2.13
N ALA A 135 -7.16 -14.30 -0.82
CA ALA A 135 -6.53 -13.25 -0.03
C ALA A 135 -5.72 -13.83 1.12
N TRP A 136 -4.77 -13.02 1.59
CA TRP A 136 -3.83 -13.38 2.64
C TRP A 136 -3.68 -12.24 3.63
N LEU A 137 -3.73 -12.56 4.91
CA LEU A 137 -3.40 -11.67 6.02
C LEU A 137 -1.94 -11.90 6.44
N LEU A 138 -1.16 -10.82 6.42
CA LEU A 138 0.22 -10.76 6.85
C LEU A 138 0.34 -9.91 8.12
N ARG A 139 1.04 -10.42 9.13
CA ARG A 139 1.37 -9.70 10.38
C ARG A 139 2.65 -10.25 11.02
N ASP A 140 3.18 -9.53 12.00
CA ASP A 140 4.28 -10.06 12.82
C ASP A 140 3.82 -11.35 13.52
N GLY A 141 4.68 -12.37 13.47
CA GLY A 141 4.49 -13.65 14.16
C GLY A 141 5.13 -13.66 15.53
N ASP A 142 5.49 -14.85 16.02
CA ASP A 142 6.28 -14.99 17.23
C ASP A 142 7.73 -14.51 17.00
N LEU A 143 8.04 -13.31 17.48
CA LEU A 143 9.37 -12.72 17.36
C LEU A 143 10.36 -13.27 18.39
N ASP A 144 9.89 -13.89 19.47
CA ASP A 144 10.77 -14.50 20.48
C ASP A 144 11.51 -15.71 19.89
N ALA A 145 10.91 -16.38 18.90
CA ALA A 145 11.55 -17.43 18.11
C ALA A 145 12.79 -16.95 17.33
N LEU A 146 13.01 -15.64 17.20
CA LEU A 146 14.15 -15.04 16.48
C LEU A 146 15.28 -14.57 17.39
N VAL A 147 15.19 -14.76 18.72
CA VAL A 147 16.24 -14.37 19.67
C VAL A 147 17.60 -14.97 19.30
N GLU A 148 17.63 -16.22 18.85
CA GLU A 148 18.85 -16.92 18.42
C GLU A 148 19.30 -16.55 16.98
N LYS A 149 18.47 -15.80 16.23
CA LYS A 149 18.74 -15.37 14.85
C LYS A 149 18.42 -13.87 14.65
N PRO A 150 19.06 -12.96 15.40
CA PRO A 150 18.72 -11.54 15.39
C PRO A 150 18.95 -10.85 14.03
N TRP A 151 19.78 -11.42 13.16
CA TRP A 151 19.94 -10.89 11.79
C TRP A 151 18.72 -11.13 10.90
N LEU A 152 17.83 -12.06 11.25
CA LEU A 152 16.56 -12.32 10.57
C LEU A 152 15.37 -11.58 11.20
N ALA A 153 15.60 -10.79 12.26
CA ALA A 153 14.56 -9.98 12.87
C ALA A 153 13.95 -9.00 11.85
N PRO A 154 12.62 -8.80 11.85
CA PRO A 154 11.98 -7.83 10.98
C PRO A 154 12.49 -6.41 11.24
N ARG A 155 12.52 -5.59 10.19
CA ARG A 155 13.02 -4.21 10.26
C ARG A 155 12.03 -3.25 9.65
N ASP A 156 11.87 -2.08 10.26
CA ASP A 156 11.11 -1.00 9.65
C ASP A 156 11.99 -0.24 8.66
N ARG A 157 11.41 0.09 7.51
CA ARG A 157 12.01 0.92 6.46
C ARG A 157 11.01 1.94 5.95
N SER A 158 11.53 2.99 5.34
CA SER A 158 10.74 3.99 4.64
C SER A 158 11.23 4.11 3.20
N PHE A 159 10.31 4.18 2.26
CA PHE A 159 10.62 4.55 0.89
C PHE A 159 10.12 5.95 0.62
N LEU A 160 11.05 6.83 0.25
CA LEU A 160 10.72 8.18 -0.20
C LEU A 160 9.89 8.10 -1.46
N LEU A 161 8.71 8.72 -1.44
CA LEU A 161 7.88 8.89 -2.61
C LEU A 161 8.49 9.98 -3.50
N ALA A 162 9.27 9.54 -4.49
CA ALA A 162 9.92 10.41 -5.46
C ALA A 162 9.09 10.51 -6.74
N GLY A 163 8.96 11.73 -7.26
CA GLY A 163 8.15 12.04 -8.44
C GLY A 163 8.06 13.54 -8.66
N TYR A 164 7.56 13.92 -9.84
CA TYR A 164 7.33 15.32 -10.18
C TYR A 164 5.85 15.66 -10.02
N PRO A 165 5.51 16.85 -9.54
CA PRO A 165 4.11 17.26 -9.50
C PRO A 165 3.54 17.30 -10.92
N GLY A 166 2.58 16.41 -11.18
CA GLY A 166 1.91 16.35 -12.46
C GLY A 166 1.20 17.66 -12.79
N ASN A 167 1.41 18.14 -14.01
CA ASN A 167 0.55 19.16 -14.60
C ASN A 167 -0.46 18.45 -15.50
N PRO A 168 -1.73 18.28 -15.07
CA PRO A 168 -2.72 17.55 -15.87
C PRO A 168 -3.07 18.22 -17.22
N ASN A 169 -2.43 19.36 -17.56
CA ASN A 169 -2.65 20.11 -18.80
C ASN A 169 -1.40 20.23 -19.71
N ARG A 170 -0.34 19.40 -19.61
CA ARG A 170 0.81 19.56 -20.53
C ARG A 170 1.50 18.27 -21.00
N SER A 171 1.26 17.96 -22.27
CA SER A 171 2.24 17.31 -23.15
C SER A 171 3.45 18.24 -23.38
N GLY A 172 4.60 17.89 -22.79
CA GLY A 172 5.92 18.15 -23.40
C GLY A 172 6.58 19.53 -23.24
N ARG A 173 6.62 20.15 -22.04
CA ARG A 173 7.61 21.23 -21.77
C ARG A 173 8.12 21.25 -20.33
N PRO A 174 9.44 21.42 -20.12
CA PRO A 174 10.01 21.61 -18.80
C PRO A 174 9.59 22.96 -18.20
N ASP A 175 9.18 22.88 -16.95
CA ASP A 175 9.06 23.86 -15.87
C ASP A 175 8.75 25.33 -16.21
N ARG A 176 7.58 25.78 -15.75
CA ARG A 176 7.36 27.19 -15.40
C ARG A 176 7.21 27.31 -13.88
N PRO A 177 7.81 28.32 -13.23
CA PRO A 177 7.55 28.64 -11.84
C PRO A 177 6.05 28.95 -11.66
N GLY A 178 5.39 28.28 -10.71
CA GLY A 178 3.96 28.49 -10.41
C GLY A 178 3.03 27.29 -10.64
N GLN A 179 3.55 26.08 -10.85
CA GLN A 179 2.73 24.86 -10.94
C GLN A 179 2.21 24.48 -9.55
N LYS A 180 0.89 24.53 -9.36
CA LYS A 180 0.23 24.23 -8.09
C LYS A 180 -0.13 22.75 -8.04
N HIS A 181 0.40 22.03 -7.06
CA HIS A 181 -0.14 20.75 -6.63
C HIS A 181 -1.65 20.90 -6.39
N ARG A 182 -2.43 19.89 -6.76
CA ARG A 182 -3.82 19.79 -6.30
C ARG A 182 -3.87 18.74 -5.21
N TRP A 183 -3.76 19.22 -3.97
CA TRP A 183 -4.20 18.44 -2.83
C TRP A 183 -5.70 18.61 -2.67
N VAL A 184 -6.35 17.54 -2.30
CA VAL A 184 -7.77 17.53 -1.98
C VAL A 184 -7.90 16.94 -0.60
N SER A 185 -8.30 17.78 0.35
CA SER A 185 -8.69 17.30 1.68
C SER A 185 -10.10 16.75 1.59
N HIS A 186 -10.25 15.49 1.94
CA HIS A 186 -11.54 14.85 2.17
C HIS A 186 -11.61 14.52 3.65
N ASP A 187 -12.27 15.41 4.40
CA ASP A 187 -12.27 15.44 5.86
C ASP A 187 -10.85 15.52 6.43
N ASP A 188 -10.39 14.45 7.07
CA ASP A 188 -9.09 14.30 7.73
C ASP A 188 -8.04 13.59 6.87
N VAL A 189 -8.40 13.16 5.66
CA VAL A 189 -7.49 12.52 4.70
C VAL A 189 -7.11 13.50 3.60
N THR A 190 -5.81 13.67 3.35
CA THR A 190 -5.31 14.47 2.23
C THR A 190 -4.90 13.57 1.09
N PHE A 191 -5.51 13.77 -0.08
CA PHE A 191 -5.13 13.13 -1.32
C PHE A 191 -4.28 14.07 -2.16
N THR A 192 -3.28 13.52 -2.85
CA THR A 192 -2.51 14.24 -3.86
C THR A 192 -2.65 13.59 -5.22
N ILE A 193 -2.92 14.41 -6.23
CA ILE A 193 -2.82 14.01 -7.63
C ILE A 193 -1.41 14.36 -8.11
N ALA A 194 -0.64 13.37 -8.54
CA ALA A 194 0.75 13.51 -8.97
C ALA A 194 1.02 12.76 -10.28
N GLU A 195 2.07 13.14 -11.00
CA GLU A 195 2.57 12.40 -12.17
C GLU A 195 3.77 11.58 -11.72
N GLU A 196 3.66 10.25 -11.84
CA GLU A 196 4.77 9.36 -11.56
C GLU A 196 5.83 9.45 -12.67
N LEU A 197 7.04 8.94 -12.42
CA LEU A 197 8.13 8.92 -13.41
C LEU A 197 7.77 8.16 -14.71
N SER A 198 6.73 7.33 -14.67
CA SER A 198 6.15 6.65 -15.83
C SER A 198 5.37 7.59 -16.77
N GLY A 199 5.08 8.82 -16.35
CA GLY A 199 4.17 9.76 -17.02
C GLY A 199 2.68 9.53 -16.69
N ALA A 200 2.36 8.55 -15.85
CA ALA A 200 0.99 8.32 -15.40
C ALA A 200 0.59 9.36 -14.35
N THR A 201 -0.61 9.92 -14.47
CA THR A 201 -1.22 10.73 -13.41
C THR A 201 -2.02 9.83 -12.48
N VAL A 202 -1.69 9.83 -11.19
CA VAL A 202 -2.30 8.96 -10.18
C VAL A 202 -2.67 9.74 -8.93
N VAL A 203 -3.53 9.15 -8.10
CA VAL A 203 -3.87 9.66 -6.76
C VAL A 203 -3.08 8.91 -5.70
N HIS A 204 -2.52 9.64 -4.73
CA HIS A 204 -1.93 9.08 -3.50
C HIS A 204 -2.72 9.54 -2.27
N PRO A 205 -2.93 8.68 -1.25
CA PRO A 205 -3.67 9.02 -0.03
C PRO A 205 -2.78 9.74 0.99
N VAL A 206 -1.86 10.58 0.51
CA VAL A 206 -0.93 11.35 1.33
C VAL A 206 -0.73 12.74 0.73
N ARG A 207 -0.45 13.73 1.57
CA ARG A 207 0.03 15.03 1.09
C ARG A 207 1.43 14.84 0.52
N TRP A 208 1.58 15.08 -0.78
CA TRP A 208 2.87 14.98 -1.46
C TRP A 208 3.75 16.18 -1.12
N GLU A 209 4.87 15.92 -0.46
CA GLU A 209 5.89 16.90 -0.14
C GLU A 209 7.14 16.64 -0.97
N LYS A 210 7.71 17.73 -1.49
CA LYS A 210 8.91 17.65 -2.30
C LYS A 210 10.05 17.07 -1.44
N PRO A 211 10.78 16.06 -1.93
CA PRO A 211 11.95 15.55 -1.23
C PRO A 211 12.96 16.65 -0.88
N CYS A 212 13.36 16.69 0.38
CA CYS A 212 14.44 17.53 0.90
C CYS A 212 15.55 16.60 1.40
N PRO A 213 16.77 16.65 0.80
CA PRO A 213 17.89 15.82 1.23
C PRO A 213 18.26 16.04 2.70
N ALA A 214 18.88 15.03 3.30
CA ALA A 214 19.46 15.16 4.64
C ALA A 214 20.48 16.30 4.69
N SER A 215 20.57 16.98 5.83
CA SER A 215 21.58 18.01 6.10
C SER A 215 22.18 17.79 7.48
N THR A 216 23.27 18.51 7.83
CA THR A 216 23.96 18.32 9.11
C THR A 216 22.97 18.45 10.28
N GLY A 217 22.71 17.34 10.96
CA GLY A 217 21.78 17.27 12.10
C GLY A 217 20.30 17.21 11.75
N LYS A 218 19.91 16.97 10.49
CA LYS A 218 18.51 16.79 10.08
C LYS A 218 18.33 15.60 9.13
N PRO A 219 17.36 14.70 9.40
CA PRO A 219 17.03 13.61 8.49
C PRO A 219 16.49 14.15 7.15
N PRO A 220 16.44 13.33 6.09
CA PRO A 220 15.74 13.71 4.87
C PRO A 220 14.25 13.93 5.17
N GLN A 221 13.60 14.81 4.39
CA GLN A 221 12.17 15.12 4.52
C GLN A 221 11.42 14.85 3.21
N GLY A 222 10.13 14.55 3.30
CA GLY A 222 9.27 14.33 2.15
C GLY A 222 8.00 13.57 2.51
N SER A 223 7.41 12.91 1.52
CA SER A 223 6.36 11.91 1.73
C SER A 223 6.95 10.51 1.67
N TRP A 224 6.55 9.66 2.60
CA TRP A 224 7.15 8.34 2.79
C TRP A 224 6.07 7.26 2.78
N LEU A 225 6.40 6.11 2.19
CA LEU A 225 5.69 4.85 2.40
C LEU A 225 6.52 4.00 3.34
N SER A 226 5.99 3.68 4.51
CA SER A 226 6.65 2.85 5.50
C SER A 226 6.33 1.37 5.26
N VAL A 227 7.33 0.51 5.48
CA VAL A 227 7.21 -0.94 5.36
C VAL A 227 7.90 -1.66 6.51
N ARG A 228 7.45 -2.89 6.76
CA ARG A 228 8.11 -3.90 7.57
C ARG A 228 8.77 -4.91 6.62
N GLU A 229 10.09 -5.05 6.70
CA GLU A 229 10.88 -6.02 5.95
C GLU A 229 11.05 -7.31 6.75
N TYR A 230 10.71 -8.44 6.14
CA TYR A 230 10.94 -9.77 6.71
C TYR A 230 12.04 -10.46 5.92
N TRP A 231 12.97 -11.08 6.66
CA TRP A 231 14.17 -11.67 6.11
C TRP A 231 14.04 -13.19 6.09
N GLY A 232 14.61 -13.81 5.07
CA GLY A 232 14.72 -15.26 4.94
C GLY A 232 16.19 -15.66 4.81
N GLN A 233 16.50 -16.89 5.21
CA GLN A 233 17.80 -17.49 4.96
C GLN A 233 17.62 -18.73 4.11
N ASP A 234 18.38 -18.85 3.01
CA ASP A 234 18.48 -20.10 2.26
C ASP A 234 19.24 -21.12 3.12
N GLU A 235 18.61 -22.26 3.44
CA GLU A 235 19.20 -23.28 4.31
C GLU A 235 20.41 -24.02 3.67
N THR A 236 20.52 -23.99 2.35
CA THR A 236 21.60 -24.65 1.60
C THR A 236 22.82 -23.75 1.48
N THR A 237 22.63 -22.47 1.14
CA THR A 237 23.73 -21.52 0.89
C THR A 237 24.07 -20.66 2.11
N GLY A 238 23.15 -20.55 3.07
CA GLY A 238 23.23 -19.63 4.20
C GLY A 238 22.98 -18.16 3.81
N GLU A 239 22.64 -17.88 2.55
CA GLU A 239 22.38 -16.52 2.05
C GLU A 239 21.15 -15.91 2.72
N VAL A 240 21.26 -14.65 3.15
CA VAL A 240 20.20 -13.91 3.83
C VAL A 240 19.69 -12.82 2.91
N VAL A 241 18.38 -12.81 2.65
CA VAL A 241 17.74 -11.86 1.74
C VAL A 241 16.42 -11.36 2.32
N VAL A 242 15.94 -10.24 1.80
CA VAL A 242 14.57 -9.79 2.08
C VAL A 242 13.61 -10.74 1.36
N ALA A 243 12.76 -11.41 2.12
CA ALA A 243 11.83 -12.44 1.63
C ALA A 243 10.40 -11.91 1.50
N ALA A 244 10.01 -10.91 2.29
CA ALA A 244 8.69 -10.27 2.18
C ALA A 244 8.70 -8.83 2.68
N HIS A 245 7.75 -8.04 2.16
CA HIS A 245 7.43 -6.70 2.63
C HIS A 245 5.97 -6.62 3.05
N ARG A 246 5.71 -5.89 4.14
CA ARG A 246 4.37 -5.48 4.55
C ARG A 246 4.32 -3.96 4.64
N LEU A 247 3.33 -3.34 4.00
CA LEU A 247 3.09 -1.91 4.12
C LEU A 247 2.60 -1.59 5.54
N THR A 248 3.10 -0.50 6.13
CA THR A 248 2.76 -0.10 7.51
C THR A 248 2.15 1.30 7.60
N GLY A 249 2.30 2.14 6.58
CA GLY A 249 1.61 3.43 6.56
C GLY A 249 2.21 4.44 5.59
N TYR A 250 1.61 5.62 5.58
CA TYR A 250 2.16 6.80 4.94
C TYR A 250 2.59 7.82 5.98
N HIS A 251 3.66 8.55 5.69
CA HIS A 251 4.17 9.62 6.55
C HIS A 251 4.54 10.86 5.73
N VAL A 252 4.46 12.04 6.36
CA VAL A 252 4.85 13.32 5.78
C VAL A 252 5.74 14.06 6.77
N GLY A 253 6.90 14.53 6.31
CA GLY A 253 7.90 15.20 7.13
C GLY A 253 9.21 14.43 7.12
N ASP A 254 9.86 14.36 8.28
CA ASP A 254 11.12 13.64 8.48
C ASP A 254 10.95 12.14 8.18
N ASP A 255 11.99 11.48 7.69
CA ASP A 255 11.98 10.01 7.54
C ASP A 255 11.62 9.34 8.89
N PRO A 256 10.53 8.55 8.97
CA PRO A 256 10.14 7.91 10.22
C PRO A 256 11.08 6.76 10.63
N HIS A 257 11.96 6.30 9.74
CA HIS A 257 12.92 5.22 9.98
C HIS A 257 14.33 5.56 9.45
N PRO A 258 14.99 6.62 9.94
CA PRO A 258 16.24 7.14 9.38
C PRO A 258 17.45 6.20 9.56
N GLU A 259 17.33 5.21 10.44
CA GLU A 259 18.33 4.14 10.63
C GLU A 259 18.21 3.04 9.55
N GLY A 260 17.21 3.17 8.67
CA GLY A 260 16.91 2.33 7.51
C GLY A 260 18.09 2.05 6.59
N ASP A 261 18.86 3.11 6.34
CA ASP A 261 19.86 3.19 5.26
C ASP A 261 21.31 3.01 5.75
N THR A 262 21.52 2.78 7.04
CA THR A 262 22.85 2.58 7.61
C THR A 262 23.03 1.15 8.11
N LYS A 263 23.36 0.24 7.19
CA LYS A 263 24.21 -0.94 7.44
C LYS A 263 24.63 -1.61 6.14
#